data_AF-A0A355WJR0-F1
#
_entry.id   AF-A0A355WJR0-F1
#
_cell.length_a   1.000
_cell.length_b   1.000
_cell.length_c   1.000
_cell.angle_alpha   90.00
_cell.angle_beta   90.00
_cell.angle_gamma   90.00
#
_symmetry.space_group_name_H-M   'P 1'
#
loop_
_entity.id
_entity.type
_entity.pdbx_description
1 polymer ?
#
loop_
_entity_poly.entity_id
_entity_poly.type
_entity_poly.pdbx_seq_one_letter_code
_entity_poly.pdbx_strand_id
1 'polypeptide(L)' 'GPSALRSAALSVRAHPYFRALDIKLGSTARAVVSSGAGPMISLGILDRMGTAGRLGGGLYDMPVDPFSQAMQALEQ' A
#
# COMPACT_ATOMS: atom_id res chain seq x y z
N GLY A 1 -2.39 6.63 13.94
CA GLY A 1 -1.43 7.57 13.31
C GLY A 1 -1.77 7.77 11.84
N PRO A 2 -1.11 8.72 11.14
CA PRO A 2 -1.42 9.07 9.74
C PRO A 2 -1.40 7.85 8.79
N SER A 3 -0.48 6.91 9.00
CA SER A 3 -0.38 5.66 8.22
C SER A 3 -1.58 4.74 8.37
N ALA A 4 -2.11 4.58 9.59
CA ALA A 4 -3.27 3.74 9.85
C ALA A 4 -4.54 4.32 9.20
N LEU A 5 -4.71 5.65 9.22
CA LEU A 5 -5.83 6.32 8.56
C LEU A 5 -5.75 6.16 7.05
N ARG A 6 -4.57 6.36 6.46
CA ARG A 6 -4.34 6.16 5.02
C ARG A 6 -4.64 4.70 4.62
N SER A 7 -4.12 3.72 5.37
CA SER A 7 -4.43 2.30 5.11
C SER A 7 -5.93 2.02 5.19
N ALA A 8 -6.62 2.52 6.21
CA ALA A 8 -8.05 2.29 6.37
C ALA A 8 -8.91 2.91 5.25
N ALA A 9 -8.49 4.05 4.69
CA ALA A 9 -9.16 4.74 3.59
C ALA A 9 -8.97 4.03 2.23
N LEU A 10 -7.84 3.35 2.05
CA LEU A 10 -7.53 2.64 0.80
C LEU A 10 -8.09 1.20 0.78
N SER A 11 -8.41 0.64 1.95
CA SER A 11 -8.82 -0.76 2.08
C SER A 11 -10.33 -0.99 1.98
N VAL A 12 -10.73 -2.13 1.43
CA VAL A 12 -12.14 -2.44 1.15
C VAL A 12 -12.92 -2.79 2.42
N ARG A 13 -12.62 -3.93 3.05
CA ARG A 13 -13.36 -4.40 4.23
C ARG A 13 -12.58 -5.37 5.08
N ALA A 14 -13.05 -5.60 6.30
CA ALA A 14 -12.58 -6.68 7.14
C ALA A 14 -12.78 -8.04 6.45
N HIS A 15 -11.78 -8.92 6.55
CA HIS A 15 -11.85 -10.24 5.96
C HIS A 15 -12.54 -11.23 6.91
N PRO A 16 -13.51 -12.05 6.43
CA PRO A 16 -14.34 -12.88 7.31
C PRO A 16 -13.57 -13.93 8.11
N TYR A 17 -12.35 -14.29 7.68
CA TYR A 17 -11.49 -15.28 8.33
C TYR A 17 -10.31 -14.69 9.13
N PHE A 18 -10.08 -13.37 9.10
CA PHE A 18 -9.00 -12.71 9.87
C PHE A 18 -9.55 -11.86 11.03
N ARG A 19 -10.66 -12.31 11.64
CA ARG A 19 -11.39 -11.54 12.65
C ARG A 19 -10.54 -11.20 13.89
N ALA A 20 -9.61 -12.08 14.25
CA ALA A 20 -8.73 -11.88 15.40
C ALA A 20 -7.66 -10.78 15.18
N LEU A 21 -7.42 -10.36 13.93
CA LEU A 21 -6.38 -9.39 13.59
C LEU A 21 -6.92 -7.99 13.33
N ASP A 22 -8.24 -7.81 13.27
CA ASP A 22 -8.91 -6.55 12.91
C ASP A 22 -8.33 -5.86 11.65
N ILE A 23 -7.90 -6.67 10.68
CA ILE A 23 -7.32 -6.17 9.43
C ILE A 23 -8.38 -6.02 8.34
N LYS A 24 -8.33 -4.90 7.63
CA LYS A 24 -9.01 -4.74 6.36
C LYS A 24 -8.13 -5.28 5.23
N LEU A 25 -8.75 -6.01 4.30
CA LEU A 25 -8.08 -6.55 3.12
C LEU A 25 -8.64 -5.93 1.84
N GLY A 26 -7.82 -6.06 0.79
CA GLY A 26 -8.07 -5.48 -0.53
C GLY A 26 -7.75 -4.00 -0.55
N SER A 27 -6.97 -3.56 -1.52
CA SER A 27 -6.73 -2.15 -1.82
C SER A 27 -7.29 -1.88 -3.21
N THR A 28 -8.01 -0.77 -3.40
CA THR A 28 -8.57 -0.44 -4.72
C THR A 28 -7.76 0.67 -5.37
N ALA A 29 -7.43 0.50 -6.65
CA ALA A 29 -6.80 1.56 -7.44
C ALA A 29 -7.68 2.82 -7.48
N ARG A 30 -9.01 2.64 -7.54
CA ARG A 30 -9.98 3.72 -7.48
C ARG A 30 -9.86 4.57 -6.19
N ALA A 31 -9.75 3.94 -5.01
CA ALA A 31 -9.59 4.67 -3.76
C ALA A 31 -8.27 5.46 -3.71
N VAL A 32 -7.18 4.86 -4.20
CA VAL A 32 -5.87 5.52 -4.29
C VAL A 32 -5.94 6.77 -5.16
N VAL A 33 -6.50 6.65 -6.37
CA VAL A 33 -6.66 7.79 -7.29
C VAL A 33 -7.58 8.85 -6.69
N SER A 34 -8.72 8.47 -6.10
CA SER A 34 -9.67 9.42 -5.51
C SER A 34 -9.12 10.21 -4.32
N SER A 35 -8.22 9.59 -3.55
CA SER A 35 -7.59 10.23 -2.39
C SER A 35 -6.30 10.99 -2.74
N GLY A 36 -5.83 10.88 -3.99
CA GLY A 36 -4.57 11.49 -4.44
C GLY A 36 -3.32 10.90 -3.77
N ALA A 37 -3.42 9.69 -3.19
CA ALA A 37 -2.44 9.18 -2.26
C ALA A 37 -2.32 7.66 -2.32
N GLY A 38 -1.10 7.17 -2.60
CA GLY A 38 -0.81 5.74 -2.57
C GLY A 38 -0.67 5.18 -1.14
N PRO A 39 -0.52 3.85 -1.02
CA PRO A 39 -0.30 3.20 0.27
C PRO A 39 1.05 3.56 0.89
N MET A 40 1.07 3.67 2.22
CA MET A 40 2.32 3.64 2.98
C MET A 40 2.69 2.19 3.30
N ILE A 41 3.88 1.76 2.93
CA ILE A 41 4.36 0.39 3.10
C ILE A 41 5.64 0.38 3.93
N SER A 42 5.69 -0.47 4.96
CA SER A 42 6.95 -0.73 5.66
C SER A 42 7.78 -1.72 4.84
N LEU A 43 9.00 -1.32 4.48
CA LEU A 43 9.91 -2.12 3.66
C LEU A 43 11.27 -2.28 4.36
N GLY A 44 11.90 -3.42 4.12
CA GLY A 44 13.31 -3.63 4.43
C GLY A 44 14.20 -2.94 3.40
N ILE A 45 15.33 -2.39 3.86
CA ILE A 45 16.36 -1.84 2.97
C ILE A 45 17.43 -2.92 2.82
N LEU A 46 17.66 -3.35 1.60
CA LEU A 46 18.64 -4.38 1.25
C LEU A 46 19.86 -3.73 0.59
N ASP A 47 21.03 -4.31 0.84
CA ASP A 47 22.21 -4.04 0.04
C ASP A 47 21.92 -4.44 -1.41
N ARG A 48 22.14 -3.50 -2.33
CA ARG A 48 21.90 -3.70 -3.76
C ARG A 48 22.72 -4.86 -4.32
N MET A 49 23.94 -5.06 -3.82
CA MET A 49 24.81 -6.16 -4.26
C MET A 49 24.54 -7.47 -3.50
N GLY A 50 23.72 -7.44 -2.46
CA GLY A 50 23.39 -8.60 -1.63
C GLY A 50 24.50 -9.05 -0.69
N THR A 51 25.63 -8.34 -0.62
CA THR A 51 26.80 -8.75 0.17
C THR A 51 26.57 -8.59 1.67
N ALA A 52 26.04 -7.44 2.09
CA ALA A 52 25.76 -7.15 3.50
C ALA A 52 24.35 -7.58 3.96
N GLY A 53 23.50 -8.05 3.04
CA GLY A 53 22.12 -8.44 3.34
C GLY A 53 21.23 -7.24 3.72
N ARG A 54 20.55 -7.32 4.87
CA ARG A 54 19.65 -6.26 5.35
C ARG A 54 20.45 -5.11 5.97
N LEU A 55 20.28 -3.91 5.40
CA LEU A 55 20.89 -2.68 5.88
C LEU A 55 19.99 -1.91 6.86
N GLY A 56 18.67 -2.10 6.77
CA GLY A 56 17.73 -1.38 7.63
C GLY A 56 16.26 -1.62 7.26
N GLY A 57 15.43 -0.62 7.53
CA GLY A 57 14.02 -0.59 7.15
C GLY A 57 13.46 0.82 7.24
N GLY A 58 12.34 1.07 6.57
CA GLY A 58 11.69 2.37 6.54
C GLY A 58 10.26 2.30 6.04
N LEU A 59 9.62 3.47 5.98
CA LEU A 59 8.32 3.64 5.34
C LEU A 59 8.53 4.15 3.92
N TYR A 60 7.94 3.46 2.96
CA TYR A 60 7.83 3.89 1.58
C TYR A 60 6.45 4.51 1.37
N ASP A 61 6.43 5.78 0.95
CA ASP A 61 5.20 6.44 0.51
C ASP A 61 5.05 6.23 -1.00
N MET A 62 4.12 5.35 -1.39
CA MET A 62 3.96 4.96 -2.79
C MET A 62 3.29 6.09 -3.60
N PRO A 63 3.82 6.44 -4.79
CA PRO A 63 3.19 7.44 -5.64
C PRO A 63 1.84 6.96 -6.17
N VAL A 64 0.95 7.90 -6.49
CA VAL A 64 -0.38 7.62 -7.03
C VAL A 64 -0.33 7.14 -8.49
N ASP A 65 0.71 7.52 -9.23
CA ASP A 65 0.81 7.35 -10.69
C ASP A 65 0.56 5.91 -11.20
N PRO A 66 1.10 4.85 -10.58
CA PRO A 66 0.83 3.47 -11.04
C PRO A 66 -0.65 3.10 -10.96
N PHE A 67 -1.39 3.63 -9.98
CA PHE A 67 -2.82 3.38 -9.83
C PHE A 67 -3.64 4.20 -10.82
N SER A 68 -3.23 5.43 -11.11
CA SER A 68 -3.85 6.25 -12.15
C SER A 68 -3.74 5.59 -13.52
N GLN A 69 -2.56 5.05 -13.84
CA GLN A 69 -2.34 4.29 -15.09
C GLN A 69 -3.20 3.02 -15.14
N ALA A 70 -3.30 2.28 -14.03
CA ALA A 70 -4.15 1.09 -13.95
C ALA A 70 -5.64 1.42 -14.14
N MET A 71 -6.13 2.53 -13.57
CA MET A 71 -7.51 2.97 -13.77
C MET A 71 -7.79 3.37 -15.22
N GLN A 72 -6.87 4.10 -15.86
CA GLN A 72 -6.98 4.47 -17.28
C GLN A 72 -7.02 3.24 -18.20
N ALA A 73 -6.28 2.18 -17.88
CA ALA A 73 -6.27 0.94 -18.64
C ALA A 73 -7.59 0.15 -18.54
N LEU A 74 -8.41 0.37 -17.51
CA LEU A 74 -9.71 -0.28 -17.34
C LEU A 74 -10.86 0.41 -18.10
N GLU A 75 -10.63 1.61 -18.62
CA GLU A 75 -11.62 2.41 -19.35
C GLU A 75 -11.51 2.26 -20.88
N GLN A 76 -10.64 1.34 -21.35
CA GLN A 76 -10.43 0.97 -22.75
C GLN A 76 -11.19 -0.31 -23.09
#